data_AF-A0A344LGX0-F1
#
_entry.id   AF-A0A344LGX0-F1
#
_cell.length_a   1.000
_cell.length_b   1.000
_cell.length_c   1.000
_cell.angle_alpha   90.00
_cell.angle_beta   90.00
_cell.angle_gamma   90.00
#
_symmetry.space_group_name_H-M   'P 1'
#
loop_
_entity.id
_entity.type
_entity.pdbx_description
1 polymer ?
#
loop_
_entity_poly.entity_id
_entity_poly.type
_entity_poly.pdbx_seq_one_letter_code
_entity_poly.pdbx_strand_id
1 'polypeptide(L)' 'MNDHDDPAAQLAQALGPLIGQRVPGGCEDCDAYRTVKRDAQHRRMWHVTVHHDDTCPQFRQMR' A
#
# COMPACT_ATOMS: atom_id res chain seq x y z
N MET A 1 -19.42 -23.60 3.93
CA MET A 1 -18.17 -22.94 3.49
C MET A 1 -17.92 -21.88 4.54
N ASN A 2 -16.99 -22.12 5.47
CA ASN A 2 -16.77 -21.23 6.60
C ASN A 2 -16.11 -19.95 6.07
N ASP A 3 -16.63 -18.77 6.43
CA ASP A 3 -16.12 -17.46 6.01
C ASP A 3 -14.65 -17.17 6.41
N HIS A 4 -14.01 -18.10 7.11
CA HIS A 4 -12.64 -17.99 7.61
C HIS A 4 -11.58 -18.29 6.53
N ASP A 5 -11.96 -18.97 5.44
CA ASP A 5 -11.06 -19.35 4.34
C ASP A 5 -11.17 -18.44 3.10
N ASP A 6 -11.85 -17.28 3.18
CA ASP A 6 -11.85 -16.31 2.08
C ASP A 6 -10.57 -15.45 2.13
N PRO A 7 -9.60 -15.62 1.19
CA PRO A 7 -8.37 -14.83 1.17
C PRO A 7 -8.63 -13.33 1.02
N ALA A 8 -9.74 -12.92 0.41
CA ALA A 8 -10.09 -11.51 0.30
C ALA A 8 -10.51 -10.92 1.65
N ALA A 9 -11.18 -11.71 2.50
CA ALA A 9 -11.58 -11.28 3.84
C ALA A 9 -10.37 -11.15 4.77
N GLN A 10 -9.43 -12.10 4.70
CA GLN A 10 -8.17 -12.04 5.45
C GLN A 10 -7.34 -10.81 5.05
N LEU A 11 -7.22 -10.53 3.75
CA LEU A 11 -6.49 -9.37 3.26
C LEU A 11 -7.16 -8.05 3.68
N ALA A 12 -8.49 -7.99 3.67
CA ALA A 12 -9.23 -6.82 4.15
C ALA A 12 -9.02 -6.57 5.64
N GLN A 13 -8.95 -7.62 6.46
CA GLN A 13 -8.64 -7.51 7.88
C GLN A 13 -7.21 -7.02 8.12
N ALA A 14 -6.24 -7.48 7.32
CA ALA A 14 -4.84 -7.07 7.43
C ALA A 14 -4.60 -5.63 6.94
N LEU A 15 -5.19 -5.24 5.80
CA LEU A 15 -4.93 -3.95 5.14
C LEU A 15 -5.90 -2.84 5.57
N GLY A 16 -7.09 -3.19 6.04
CA GLY A 16 -8.12 -2.24 6.49
C GLY A 16 -7.59 -1.18 7.46
N PRO A 17 -6.84 -1.56 8.52
CA PRO A 17 -6.25 -0.61 9.45
C PRO A 17 -5.25 0.37 8.80
N LEU A 18 -4.60 -0.02 7.70
CA LEU A 18 -3.59 0.78 7.02
C LEU A 18 -4.18 1.79 6.02
N ILE A 19 -5.49 1.72 5.74
CA ILE A 19 -6.15 2.64 4.80
C ILE A 19 -6.00 4.07 5.31
N GLY A 20 -5.50 4.96 4.44
CA GLY A 20 -5.33 6.37 4.75
C GLY A 20 -4.16 6.69 5.69
N GLN A 21 -3.44 5.68 6.18
CA GLN A 21 -2.21 5.87 6.95
C GLN A 21 -0.99 6.05 6.04
N ARG A 22 0.00 6.79 6.53
CA ARG A 22 1.35 6.79 5.97
C ARG A 22 2.17 5.73 6.70
N VAL A 23 2.49 4.66 5.99
CA VAL A 23 3.29 3.54 6.51
C VAL A 23 4.73 3.74 6.06
N PRO A 24 5.70 3.95 6.95
CA PRO A 24 7.10 4.16 6.56
C PRO A 24 7.68 3.02 5.71
N GLY A 25 8.70 3.38 4.92
CA GLY A 25 9.43 2.48 4.04
C GLY A 25 8.80 2.32 2.66
N GLY A 26 9.39 1.43 1.86
CA GLY A 26 9.07 1.25 0.43
C GLY A 26 10.21 1.67 -0.50
N CYS A 27 11.27 2.27 0.04
CA CYS A 27 12.54 2.52 -0.62
C CYS A 27 13.64 2.44 0.45
N GLU A 28 14.80 1.87 0.12
CA GLU A 28 15.93 1.76 1.04
C GLU A 28 16.82 3.01 1.04
N ASP A 29 16.68 3.87 0.03
CA ASP A 29 17.57 5.00 -0.24
C ASP A 29 17.00 6.36 0.18
N CYS A 30 15.76 6.43 0.67
CA CYS A 30 15.10 7.68 1.07
C CYS A 30 14.04 7.45 2.15
N ASP A 31 13.49 8.53 2.71
CA ASP A 31 12.41 8.47 3.72
C ASP A 31 11.04 8.30 3.04
N ALA A 32 10.95 7.26 2.20
CA ALA A 32 9.71 6.93 1.51
C ALA A 32 8.64 6.45 2.49
N TYR A 33 7.38 6.69 2.14
CA TYR A 33 6.24 6.10 2.81
C TYR A 33 5.25 5.51 1.81
N ARG A 34 4.44 4.57 2.29
CA ARG A 34 3.36 3.94 1.53
C ARG A 34 2.01 4.38 2.04
N THR A 35 1.05 4.43 1.13
CA THR A 35 -0.38 4.56 1.46
C THR A 35 -1.16 3.42 0.86
N VAL A 36 -2.14 2.91 1.59
CA VAL A 36 -3.08 1.90 1.10
C VAL A 36 -4.44 2.53 0.84
N LYS A 37 -5.05 2.18 -0.29
CA LYS A 37 -6.44 2.52 -0.63
C LYS A 37 -7.16 1.28 -1.14
N ARG A 38 -8.45 1.15 -0.84
CA ARG A 38 -9.31 0.16 -1.50
C ARG A 38 -9.70 0.68 -2.87
N ASP A 39 -9.65 -0.17 -3.89
CA ASP A 39 -10.12 0.24 -5.20
C ASP A 39 -11.65 0.46 -5.19
N ALA A 40 -12.08 1.56 -5.81
CA ALA A 40 -13.48 1.98 -5.79
C ALA A 40 -14.36 1.15 -6.75
N GLN A 41 -13.79 0.68 -7.86
CA GLN A 41 -14.49 -0.10 -8.89
C GLN A 41 -14.42 -1.61 -8.59
N HIS A 42 -13.35 -2.06 -7.95
CA HIS A 42 -13.03 -3.45 -7.66
C HIS A 42 -12.79 -3.64 -6.17
N ARG A 43 -13.87 -3.90 -5.40
CA ARG A 43 -13.82 -4.03 -3.93
C ARG A 43 -12.88 -5.12 -3.37
N ARG A 44 -12.34 -6.00 -4.23
CA ARG A 44 -11.36 -7.03 -3.87
C ARG A 44 -9.92 -6.65 -4.22
N MET A 45 -9.71 -5.48 -4.81
CA MET A 45 -8.40 -4.94 -5.15
C MET A 45 -8.01 -3.81 -4.21
N TRP A 46 -6.71 -3.71 -4.01
CA TRP A 46 -6.08 -2.75 -3.11
C TRP A 46 -4.95 -2.06 -3.86
N HIS A 47 -4.89 -0.74 -3.73
CA HIS A 47 -3.83 0.08 -4.28
C HIS A 47 -2.84 0.42 -3.17
N VAL A 48 -1.59 0.02 -3.38
CA VAL A 48 -0.47 0.43 -2.55
C VAL A 48 0.36 1.41 -3.39
N THR A 49 0.52 2.62 -2.87
CA THR A 49 1.34 3.66 -3.51
C THR A 49 2.54 3.94 -2.65
N VAL A 50 3.74 3.87 -3.22
CA VAL A 50 4.98 4.37 -2.60
C VAL A 50 5.14 5.84 -2.99
N HIS A 51 5.38 6.68 -2.00
CA HIS A 51 5.65 8.10 -2.14
C HIS A 51 7.12 8.33 -1.81
N HIS A 52 7.91 8.72 -2.81
CA HIS A 52 9.29 9.11 -2.64
C HIS A 52 9.39 10.59 -2.29
N ASP A 53 10.39 10.96 -1.51
CA ASP A 53 10.82 12.35 -1.39
C ASP A 53 11.71 12.76 -2.58
N ASP A 54 11.93 14.07 -2.74
CA ASP A 54 12.73 14.64 -3.83
C ASP A 54 14.25 14.39 -3.67
N THR A 55 14.68 13.79 -2.55
CA THR A 55 16.07 13.43 -2.30
C THR A 55 16.40 11.99 -2.75
N CYS A 56 15.38 11.19 -3.07
CA CYS A 56 15.56 9.80 -3.49
C CYS A 56 16.43 9.68 -4.77
N PRO A 57 17.61 9.04 -4.69
CA PRO A 57 18.52 8.92 -5.83
C PRO A 57 17.90 8.13 -6.99
N GLN A 58 17.26 6.99 -6.67
CA GLN A 58 16.67 6.11 -7.68
C GLN A 58 15.47 6.77 -8.36
N PHE A 59 14.56 7.38 -7.58
CA PHE A 59 13.36 8.01 -8.13
C PHE A 59 13.70 9.15 -9.09
N ARG A 60 14.72 9.95 -8.77
CA ARG A 60 15.20 11.04 -9.64
C ARG A 60 15.74 10.58 -10.98
N GLN A 61 16.26 9.36 -11.08
CA GLN A 61 16.76 8.80 -12.34
C GLN A 61 15.64 8.29 -13.25
N MET A 62 14.47 7.98 -12.69
CA MET A 62 13.31 7.45 -13.43
C MET A 62 12.31 8.52 -13.87
N ARG A 63 12.42 9.75 -13.33
CA ARG A 63 11.51 10.87 -13.59
C ARG A 63 11.81 11.59 -14.91
#